data_AF-A0A3S9PZX7-F1
#
_entry.id   AF-A0A3S9PZX7-F1
#
_cell.length_a   1.000
_cell.length_b   1.000
_cell.length_c   1.000
_cell.angle_alpha   90.00
_cell.angle_beta   90.00
_cell.angle_gamma   90.00
#
_symmetry.space_group_name_H-M   'P 1'
#
loop_
_entity.id
_entity.type
_entity.pdbx_description
1 polymer ?
#
loop_
_entity_poly.entity_id
_entity_poly.type
_entity_poly.pdbx_seq_one_letter_code
_entity_poly.pdbx_strand_id
1 'polypeptide(L)'
;MLTPAETELVEGRMKGLWSRSSVKVVLENLYDEDVLASAGRTHHFHRLYGLTEKILHPSVADLPPAPREEAIRELTKISLDKVGIGNPATIADFFRLRQLDVRPVLDDLVKAGKAEWVEVPGMKDAIIPTSTVIPRSVEGTTFLSPFDPLIFERDRALALFGLHYRIGIYTPVNQRTRGYYSLPLLQDATIPARVDLALNRKTQTLQVTGAWYEPGYELDSTDRALGSELERMAGWLGATSITVTDDAPGEAINGIKSQLNS
;
A
#
# COMPACT_ATOMS: atom_id res chain seq x y z
N MET A 1 7.20 27.81 -30.35
CA MET A 1 8.56 27.31 -30.04
C MET A 1 8.87 27.72 -28.62
N LEU A 2 9.57 26.88 -27.86
CA LEU A 2 10.04 27.24 -26.52
C LEU A 2 11.15 28.29 -26.63
N THR A 3 11.20 29.20 -25.67
CA THR A 3 12.29 30.16 -25.46
C THR A 3 13.57 29.42 -25.01
N PRO A 4 14.74 30.07 -25.06
CA PRO A 4 15.99 29.48 -24.57
C PRO A 4 15.92 29.07 -23.08
N ALA A 5 15.29 29.89 -22.24
CA ALA A 5 15.11 29.58 -20.81
C ALA A 5 14.16 28.39 -20.58
N GLU A 6 13.09 28.30 -21.36
CA GLU A 6 12.18 27.15 -21.31
C GLU A 6 12.87 25.86 -21.81
N THR A 7 13.73 25.96 -22.83
CA THR A 7 14.53 24.83 -23.31
C THR A 7 15.49 24.32 -22.22
N GLU A 8 16.21 25.22 -21.55
CA GLU A 8 17.11 24.87 -20.44
C GLU A 8 16.36 24.20 -19.27
N LEU A 9 15.17 24.69 -18.93
CA LEU A 9 14.32 24.12 -17.89
C LEU A 9 13.83 22.70 -18.26
N VAL A 10 13.48 22.46 -19.52
CA VAL A 10 13.01 21.15 -20.02
C VAL A 10 14.14 20.13 -20.05
N GLU A 11 15.34 20.55 -20.44
CA GLU A 11 16.52 19.68 -20.58
C GLU A 11 17.22 19.43 -19.25
N GLY A 12 17.05 20.31 -18.26
CA GLY A 12 17.61 20.17 -16.92
C GLY A 12 17.12 18.90 -16.21
N ARG A 13 18.07 18.07 -15.77
CA ARG A 13 17.83 16.85 -14.97
C ARG A 13 18.67 16.84 -13.71
N MET A 14 18.07 16.45 -12.59
CA MET A 14 18.82 16.11 -11.38
C MET A 14 19.59 14.79 -11.58
N LYS A 15 20.73 14.58 -10.88
CA LYS A 15 21.48 13.31 -10.96
C LYS A 15 20.84 12.23 -10.08
N GLY A 16 20.74 10.99 -10.59
CA GLY A 16 20.32 9.80 -9.82
C GLY A 16 19.33 8.87 -10.53
N LEU A 17 19.14 7.66 -10.00
CA LEU A 17 18.28 6.59 -10.55
C LEU A 17 16.78 6.96 -10.55
N TRP A 18 16.42 8.07 -9.90
CA TRP A 18 15.07 8.67 -9.88
C TRP A 18 15.09 10.14 -10.30
N SER A 19 15.99 10.49 -11.23
CA SER A 19 16.14 11.86 -11.74
C SER A 19 14.79 12.45 -12.19
N ARG A 20 14.38 13.53 -11.53
CA ARG A 20 13.27 14.38 -11.97
C ARG A 20 13.83 15.45 -12.91
N SER A 21 13.09 15.78 -13.97
CA SER A 21 13.38 16.99 -14.75
C SER A 21 13.06 18.22 -13.92
N SER A 22 13.68 19.37 -14.22
CA SER A 22 13.37 20.62 -13.53
C SER A 22 11.89 20.99 -13.66
N VAL A 23 11.29 20.75 -14.83
CA VAL A 23 9.83 20.87 -15.04
C VAL A 23 9.03 20.05 -14.04
N LYS A 24 9.42 18.78 -13.80
CA LYS A 24 8.72 17.94 -12.84
C LYS A 24 8.85 18.48 -11.41
N VAL A 25 10.00 19.01 -11.03
CA VAL A 25 10.18 19.63 -9.70
C VAL A 25 9.26 20.84 -9.54
N VAL A 26 9.22 21.74 -10.51
CA VAL A 26 8.35 22.93 -10.48
C VAL A 26 6.87 22.52 -10.39
N LEU A 27 6.43 21.57 -11.21
CA LEU A 27 5.05 21.10 -11.20
C LEU A 27 4.64 20.46 -9.86
N GLU A 28 5.57 19.79 -9.17
CA GLU A 28 5.27 19.16 -7.88
C GLU A 28 5.26 20.18 -6.75
N ASN A 29 6.10 21.22 -6.80
CA ASN A 29 6.01 22.35 -5.87
C ASN A 29 4.67 23.10 -6.03
N LEU A 30 4.26 23.39 -7.26
CA LEU A 30 2.96 24.02 -7.53
C LEU A 30 1.78 23.12 -7.12
N TYR A 31 1.96 21.80 -7.16
CA TYR A 31 0.98 20.85 -6.63
C TYR A 31 0.94 20.88 -5.10
N ASP A 32 2.09 20.92 -4.43
CA ASP A 32 2.18 21.00 -2.97
C ASP A 32 1.64 22.34 -2.43
N GLU A 33 1.70 23.41 -3.23
CA GLU A 33 1.12 24.74 -2.95
C GLU A 33 -0.36 24.87 -3.34
N ASP A 34 -1.01 23.78 -3.78
CA ASP A 34 -2.41 23.75 -4.20
C ASP A 34 -2.75 24.66 -5.41
N VAL A 35 -1.73 25.08 -6.19
CA VAL A 35 -1.91 25.82 -7.44
C VAL A 35 -2.31 24.87 -8.58
N LEU A 36 -1.75 23.66 -8.57
CA LEU A 36 -2.04 22.61 -9.54
C LEU A 36 -2.64 21.36 -8.87
N ALA A 37 -3.62 20.76 -9.53
CA ALA A 37 -4.20 19.47 -9.15
C ALA A 37 -3.91 18.39 -10.21
N SER A 38 -4.05 17.13 -9.79
CA SER A 38 -3.93 15.98 -10.70
C SER A 38 -5.20 15.87 -11.56
N ALA A 39 -5.12 16.28 -12.82
CA ALA A 39 -6.21 16.25 -13.80
C ALA A 39 -6.38 14.88 -14.51
N GLY A 40 -5.88 13.81 -13.89
CA GLY A 40 -5.86 12.46 -14.46
C GLY A 40 -4.49 12.01 -14.95
N ARG A 41 -4.47 10.99 -15.81
CA ARG A 41 -3.26 10.38 -16.36
C ARG A 41 -3.42 10.08 -17.84
N THR A 42 -2.33 10.13 -18.59
CA THR A 42 -2.30 9.64 -19.98
C THR A 42 -2.35 8.11 -20.02
N HIS A 43 -2.51 7.55 -21.22
CA HIS A 43 -2.41 6.10 -21.44
C HIS A 43 -1.03 5.51 -21.08
N HIS A 44 0.02 6.34 -21.03
CA HIS A 44 1.37 5.98 -20.56
C HIS A 44 1.56 6.24 -19.06
N PHE A 45 0.49 6.45 -18.30
CA PHE A 45 0.52 6.74 -16.85
C PHE A 45 1.26 8.02 -16.45
N HIS A 46 1.49 8.95 -17.37
CA HIS A 46 2.01 10.28 -17.03
C HIS A 46 0.90 11.11 -16.37
N ARG A 47 1.18 11.73 -15.22
CA ARG A 47 0.24 12.63 -14.54
C ARG A 47 0.00 13.87 -15.41
N LEU A 48 -1.28 14.20 -15.61
CA LEU A 48 -1.72 15.45 -16.20
C LEU A 48 -1.96 16.45 -15.07
N TYR A 49 -1.44 17.66 -15.22
CA TYR A 49 -1.65 18.75 -14.26
C TYR A 49 -2.66 19.74 -14.84
N GLY A 50 -3.53 20.27 -13.98
CA GLY A 50 -4.43 21.37 -14.29
C GLY A 50 -4.50 22.34 -13.12
N LEU A 51 -4.99 23.57 -13.35
CA LEU A 51 -5.19 24.54 -12.27
C LEU A 51 -6.22 23.99 -11.28
N THR A 52 -5.93 24.07 -9.99
CA THR A 52 -6.79 23.50 -8.93
C THR A 52 -8.23 23.98 -9.04
N GLU A 53 -8.46 25.29 -9.23
CA GLU A 53 -9.79 25.91 -9.40
C GLU A 53 -10.62 25.35 -10.56
N LYS A 54 -9.97 24.74 -11.57
CA LYS A 54 -10.65 24.16 -12.75
C LYS A 54 -10.89 22.66 -12.59
N ILE A 55 -10.16 22.01 -11.68
CA ILE A 55 -10.18 20.56 -11.50
C ILE A 55 -11.03 20.18 -10.29
N LEU A 56 -10.89 20.90 -9.19
CA LEU A 56 -11.65 20.65 -7.97
C LEU A 56 -13.00 21.37 -8.04
N HIS A 57 -14.02 20.75 -7.47
CA HIS A 57 -15.32 21.38 -7.30
C HIS A 57 -15.19 22.59 -6.34
N PRO A 58 -15.93 23.70 -6.55
CA PRO A 58 -15.85 24.90 -5.70
C PRO A 58 -16.03 24.61 -4.21
N SER A 59 -16.85 23.62 -3.84
CA SER A 59 -17.03 23.20 -2.45
C SER A 59 -15.76 22.67 -1.76
N VAL A 60 -14.70 22.41 -2.52
CA VAL A 60 -13.38 22.00 -2.03
C VAL A 60 -12.35 23.09 -2.34
N ALA A 61 -12.34 23.61 -3.57
CA ALA A 61 -11.37 24.61 -4.02
C ALA A 61 -11.43 25.93 -3.23
N ASP A 62 -12.62 26.32 -2.76
CA ASP A 62 -12.83 27.58 -2.03
C ASP A 62 -12.58 27.45 -0.52
N LEU A 63 -12.22 26.25 -0.03
CA LEU A 63 -11.88 26.06 1.37
C LEU A 63 -10.48 26.62 1.64
N PRO A 64 -10.31 27.52 2.63
CA PRO A 64 -9.00 28.01 2.98
C PRO A 64 -8.15 26.85 3.57
N PRO A 65 -6.83 26.84 3.34
CA PRO A 65 -5.96 25.84 3.93
C PRO A 65 -6.04 25.92 5.46
N ALA A 66 -6.18 24.76 6.09
CA ALA A 66 -6.21 24.68 7.55
C ALA A 66 -4.86 25.10 8.15
N PRO A 67 -4.84 25.74 9.34
CA PRO A 67 -3.62 25.95 10.10
C PRO A 67 -2.87 24.63 10.28
N ARG A 68 -1.53 24.67 10.21
CA ARG A 68 -0.68 23.47 10.24
C ARG A 68 -1.00 22.54 11.42
N GLU A 69 -1.20 23.10 12.61
CA GLU A 69 -1.50 22.33 13.83
C GLU A 69 -2.85 21.62 13.76
N GLU A 70 -3.86 22.27 13.19
CA GLU A 70 -5.18 21.68 12.97
C GLU A 70 -5.12 20.56 11.93
N ALA A 71 -4.41 20.80 10.81
CA ALA A 71 -4.17 19.78 9.80
C ALA A 71 -3.47 18.54 10.38
N ILE A 72 -2.42 18.72 11.20
CA ILE A 72 -1.73 17.61 11.88
C ILE A 72 -2.68 16.87 12.81
N ARG A 73 -3.53 17.59 13.55
CA ARG A 73 -4.51 16.99 14.46
C ARG A 73 -5.52 16.12 13.72
N GLU A 74 -6.09 16.62 12.62
CA GLU A 74 -7.04 15.87 11.81
C GLU A 74 -6.40 14.68 11.09
N LEU A 75 -5.21 14.87 10.48
CA LEU A 75 -4.47 13.79 9.84
C LEU A 75 -4.08 12.71 10.86
N THR A 76 -3.71 13.07 12.08
CA THR A 76 -3.42 12.10 13.15
C THR A 76 -4.64 11.27 13.52
N LYS A 77 -5.83 11.90 13.62
CA LYS A 77 -7.09 11.17 13.88
C LYS A 77 -7.41 10.19 12.75
N ILE A 78 -7.26 10.63 11.49
CA ILE A 78 -7.47 9.77 10.33
C ILE A 78 -6.46 8.61 10.33
N SER A 79 -5.18 8.88 10.56
CA SER A 79 -4.15 7.85 10.66
C SER A 79 -4.50 6.83 11.74
N LEU A 80 -4.90 7.27 12.94
CA LEU A 80 -5.25 6.37 14.04
C LEU A 80 -6.44 5.48 13.69
N ASP A 81 -7.48 6.05 13.06
CA ASP A 81 -8.65 5.30 12.58
C ASP A 81 -8.28 4.26 11.51
N LYS A 82 -7.48 4.63 10.51
CA LYS A 82 -7.12 3.75 9.38
C LYS A 82 -6.08 2.71 9.72
N VAL A 83 -5.14 3.02 10.61
CA VAL A 83 -4.16 2.06 11.10
C VAL A 83 -4.80 1.10 12.11
N GLY A 84 -5.76 1.58 12.92
CA GLY A 84 -6.48 0.81 13.94
C GLY A 84 -5.64 0.48 15.17
N ILE A 85 -4.47 -0.13 14.98
CA ILE A 85 -3.51 -0.42 16.06
C ILE A 85 -2.09 -0.17 15.57
N GLY A 86 -1.31 0.61 16.32
CA GLY A 86 0.07 0.94 15.96
C GLY A 86 0.76 1.72 17.06
N ASN A 87 1.97 2.18 16.83
CA ASN A 87 2.69 3.09 17.72
C ASN A 87 2.77 4.51 17.11
N PRO A 88 3.27 5.52 17.83
CA PRO A 88 3.33 6.89 17.29
C PRO A 88 4.12 7.02 15.98
N ALA A 89 5.12 6.17 15.75
CA ALA A 89 5.86 6.16 14.48
C ALA A 89 4.98 5.61 13.35
N THR A 90 4.26 4.51 13.57
CA THR A 90 3.29 3.98 12.61
C THR A 90 2.20 5.00 12.27
N ILE A 91 1.61 5.65 13.28
CA ILE A 91 0.54 6.65 13.06
C ILE A 91 1.07 7.85 12.26
N ALA A 92 2.30 8.29 12.54
CA ALA A 92 2.93 9.37 11.81
C ALA A 92 3.24 8.97 10.35
N ASP A 93 3.69 7.74 10.11
CA ASP A 93 4.15 7.29 8.80
C ASP A 93 3.04 7.27 7.74
N PHE A 94 1.79 7.03 8.14
CA PHE A 94 0.63 6.96 7.24
C PHE A 94 0.49 8.20 6.34
N PHE A 95 0.69 9.40 6.88
CA PHE A 95 0.74 10.67 6.14
C PHE A 95 2.14 11.30 6.09
N ARG A 96 3.19 10.55 6.43
CA ARG A 96 4.59 11.01 6.49
C ARG A 96 4.78 12.25 7.40
N LEU A 97 4.03 12.30 8.50
CA LEU A 97 4.14 13.33 9.52
C LEU A 97 5.39 13.12 10.38
N ARG A 98 5.78 14.16 11.13
CA ARG A 98 6.83 14.02 12.16
C ARG A 98 6.21 13.40 13.41
N GLN A 99 6.84 12.36 13.94
CA GLN A 99 6.39 11.71 15.17
C GLN A 99 6.26 12.67 16.36
N LEU A 100 7.15 13.67 16.44
CA LEU A 100 7.12 14.73 17.47
C LEU A 100 5.85 15.58 17.42
N ASP A 101 5.24 15.75 16.24
CA ASP A 101 3.99 16.51 16.09
C ASP A 101 2.77 15.64 16.40
N VAL A 102 2.87 14.33 16.15
CA VAL A 102 1.77 13.36 16.33
C VAL A 102 1.59 12.97 17.79
N ARG A 103 2.68 12.79 18.55
CA ARG A 103 2.62 12.30 19.94
C ARG A 103 1.73 13.17 20.84
N PRO A 104 1.83 14.52 20.86
CA PRO A 104 0.95 15.36 21.68
C PRO A 104 -0.54 15.19 21.32
N VAL A 105 -0.86 15.02 20.04
CA VAL A 105 -2.23 14.81 19.59
C VAL A 105 -2.76 13.47 20.09
N LEU A 106 -1.95 12.41 20.06
CA LEU A 106 -2.33 11.11 20.61
C LEU A 106 -2.58 11.19 22.13
N ASP A 107 -1.71 11.88 22.86
CA ASP A 107 -1.90 12.10 24.30
C ASP A 107 -3.20 12.87 24.61
N ASP A 108 -3.55 13.86 23.79
CA ASP A 108 -4.82 14.58 23.89
C ASP A 108 -6.03 13.67 23.62
N LEU A 109 -5.94 12.79 22.61
CA LEU A 109 -7.01 11.84 22.29
C LEU A 109 -7.22 10.83 23.42
N VAL A 110 -6.14 10.40 24.08
CA VAL A 110 -6.23 9.54 25.26
C VAL A 110 -6.89 10.26 26.43
N LYS A 111 -6.48 11.50 26.73
CA LYS A 111 -7.13 12.33 27.76
C LYS A 111 -8.62 12.56 27.48
N ALA A 112 -9.00 12.65 26.21
CA ALA A 112 -10.37 12.81 25.77
C ALA A 112 -11.17 11.49 25.71
N GLY A 113 -10.57 10.35 26.06
CA GLY A 113 -11.20 9.03 26.01
C GLY A 113 -11.56 8.55 24.60
N LYS A 114 -10.82 9.03 23.58
CA LYS A 114 -10.98 8.64 22.17
C LYS A 114 -9.96 7.60 21.72
N ALA A 115 -8.89 7.43 22.47
CA ALA A 115 -7.87 6.43 22.25
C ALA A 115 -7.39 5.88 23.59
N GLU A 116 -6.71 4.74 23.56
CA GLU A 116 -6.10 4.14 24.73
C GLU A 116 -4.74 3.52 24.37
N TRP A 117 -3.77 3.68 25.27
CA TRP A 117 -2.50 2.97 25.21
C TRP A 117 -2.72 1.54 25.70
N VAL A 118 -2.22 0.57 24.95
CA VAL A 118 -2.40 -0.87 25.19
C VAL A 118 -1.08 -1.62 25.15
N GLU A 119 -1.04 -2.78 25.77
CA GLU A 119 0.11 -3.69 25.69
C GLU A 119 -0.10 -4.69 24.55
N VAL A 120 0.83 -4.70 23.60
CA VAL A 120 0.84 -5.64 22.47
C VAL A 120 2.19 -6.34 22.43
N PRO A 121 2.24 -7.68 22.44
CA PRO A 121 3.50 -8.41 22.30
C PRO A 121 4.27 -7.95 21.05
N GLY A 122 5.55 -7.62 21.22
CA GLY A 122 6.40 -7.18 20.10
C GLY A 122 6.20 -5.72 19.64
N MET A 123 5.26 -4.97 20.22
CA MET A 123 5.02 -3.56 19.86
C MET A 123 4.97 -2.67 21.12
N LYS A 124 5.94 -1.76 21.24
CA LYS A 124 5.97 -0.76 22.32
C LYS A 124 5.09 0.44 21.98
N ASP A 125 4.56 1.09 23.01
CA ASP A 125 3.70 2.27 22.90
C ASP A 125 2.54 2.03 21.91
N ALA A 126 1.89 0.86 21.98
CA ALA A 126 0.76 0.58 21.11
C ALA A 126 -0.45 1.40 21.55
N ILE A 127 -1.17 1.94 20.58
CA ILE A 127 -2.37 2.76 20.77
C ILE A 127 -3.47 2.30 19.81
N ILE A 128 -4.70 2.32 20.29
CA ILE A 128 -5.91 2.02 19.53
C ILE A 128 -6.99 3.08 19.75
N PRO A 129 -7.90 3.34 18.79
CA PRO A 129 -9.14 4.04 19.07
C PRO A 129 -9.97 3.29 20.13
N THR A 130 -10.57 4.01 21.08
CA THR A 130 -11.49 3.40 22.06
C THR A 130 -12.78 2.88 21.41
N SER A 131 -13.07 3.30 20.17
CA SER A 131 -14.16 2.77 19.36
C SER A 131 -13.84 1.43 18.68
N THR A 132 -12.64 0.89 18.86
CA THR A 132 -12.22 -0.36 18.20
C THR A 132 -13.03 -1.53 18.75
N VAL A 133 -13.70 -2.26 17.85
CA VAL A 133 -14.41 -3.50 18.20
C VAL A 133 -13.43 -4.65 18.04
N ILE A 134 -13.18 -5.39 19.12
CA ILE A 134 -12.36 -6.61 19.09
C ILE A 134 -13.31 -7.80 18.89
N PRO A 135 -13.35 -8.41 17.69
CA PRO A 135 -14.25 -9.52 17.44
C PRO A 135 -13.74 -10.81 18.10
N ARG A 136 -14.64 -11.77 18.32
CA ARG A 136 -14.28 -13.11 18.84
C ARG A 136 -13.49 -13.94 17.84
N SER A 137 -13.80 -13.78 16.56
CA SER A 137 -13.11 -14.39 15.43
C SER A 137 -13.09 -13.40 14.27
N VAL A 138 -12.06 -13.49 13.43
CA VAL A 138 -11.96 -12.76 12.17
C VAL A 138 -12.00 -13.80 11.07
N GLU A 139 -12.94 -13.63 10.13
CA GLU A 139 -13.08 -14.51 8.97
C GLU A 139 -12.89 -13.67 7.71
N GLY A 140 -12.18 -14.23 6.75
CA GLY A 140 -12.02 -13.62 5.44
C GLY A 140 -10.68 -13.90 4.80
N THR A 141 -10.71 -13.95 3.48
CA THR A 141 -9.54 -14.23 2.64
C THR A 141 -9.41 -13.13 1.60
N THR A 142 -8.21 -12.53 1.50
CA THR A 142 -7.93 -11.62 0.39
C THR A 142 -6.43 -11.46 0.11
N PHE A 143 -6.07 -11.14 -1.14
CA PHE A 143 -4.71 -10.68 -1.44
C PHE A 143 -4.51 -9.22 -1.03
N LEU A 144 -3.45 -8.97 -0.26
CA LEU A 144 -3.05 -7.63 0.14
C LEU A 144 -2.16 -6.99 -0.92
N SER A 145 -2.52 -5.78 -1.32
CA SER A 145 -1.63 -4.93 -2.10
C SER A 145 -0.36 -4.65 -1.31
N PRO A 146 0.82 -4.55 -1.95
CA PRO A 146 2.05 -4.12 -1.28
C PRO A 146 1.96 -2.73 -0.61
N PHE A 147 0.94 -1.95 -1.00
CA PHE A 147 0.63 -0.63 -0.47
C PHE A 147 -0.58 -0.63 0.46
N ASP A 148 -1.07 -1.80 0.86
CA ASP A 148 -2.18 -1.92 1.80
C ASP A 148 -1.76 -1.39 3.19
N PRO A 149 -2.61 -0.59 3.87
CA PRO A 149 -2.37 -0.10 5.23
C PRO A 149 -1.97 -1.17 6.25
N LEU A 150 -2.36 -2.43 6.05
CA LEU A 150 -2.00 -3.53 6.94
C LEU A 150 -0.51 -3.89 6.89
N ILE A 151 0.13 -3.76 5.72
CA ILE A 151 1.48 -4.32 5.49
C ILE A 151 2.51 -3.33 4.91
N PHE A 152 2.10 -2.12 4.50
CA PHE A 152 3.02 -1.16 3.90
C PHE A 152 4.09 -0.68 4.89
N GLU A 153 3.75 -0.58 6.18
CA GLU A 153 4.67 -0.29 7.28
C GLU A 153 5.25 -1.62 7.80
N ARG A 154 6.56 -1.82 7.55
CA ARG A 154 7.22 -3.12 7.67
C ARG A 154 7.40 -3.57 9.10
N ASP A 155 7.69 -2.65 10.01
CA ASP A 155 7.95 -2.99 11.41
C ASP A 155 6.65 -3.42 12.08
N ARG A 156 5.52 -2.77 11.76
CA ARG A 156 4.18 -3.21 12.16
C ARG A 156 3.78 -4.53 11.51
N ALA A 157 4.02 -4.71 10.22
CA ALA A 157 3.71 -5.98 9.55
C ALA A 157 4.45 -7.15 10.22
N LEU A 158 5.73 -6.93 10.57
CA LEU A 158 6.53 -7.88 11.31
C LEU A 158 5.99 -8.12 12.73
N ALA A 159 5.67 -7.06 13.48
CA ALA A 159 5.19 -7.17 14.85
C ALA A 159 3.83 -7.87 14.95
N LEU A 160 2.90 -7.61 14.02
CA LEU A 160 1.54 -8.14 14.05
C LEU A 160 1.42 -9.53 13.40
N PHE A 161 2.14 -9.78 12.31
CA PHE A 161 1.97 -10.98 11.50
C PHE A 161 3.22 -11.85 11.38
N GLY A 162 4.35 -11.44 11.95
CA GLY A 162 5.64 -12.10 11.71
C GLY A 162 6.14 -11.92 10.26
N LEU A 163 5.52 -11.02 9.50
CA LEU A 163 5.73 -10.91 8.06
C LEU A 163 6.92 -9.99 7.72
N HIS A 164 8.06 -10.58 7.38
CA HIS A 164 9.16 -9.83 6.76
C HIS A 164 8.84 -9.52 5.29
N TYR A 165 8.23 -8.36 5.04
CA TYR A 165 7.77 -7.97 3.72
C TYR A 165 8.66 -6.92 3.05
N ARG A 166 9.14 -7.24 1.85
CA ARG A 166 9.79 -6.30 0.94
C ARG A 166 9.35 -6.63 -0.49
N ILE A 167 8.63 -5.69 -1.11
CA ILE A 167 8.25 -5.80 -2.51
C ILE A 167 9.49 -5.87 -3.42
N GLY A 168 9.47 -6.79 -4.38
CA GLY A 168 10.60 -7.07 -5.27
C GLY A 168 10.84 -6.04 -6.38
N ILE A 169 9.91 -5.11 -6.60
CA ILE A 169 10.01 -4.09 -7.67
C ILE A 169 11.28 -3.23 -7.56
N TYR A 170 11.76 -2.98 -6.33
CA TYR A 170 12.98 -2.21 -6.06
C TYR A 170 14.23 -3.06 -5.94
N THR A 171 14.10 -4.38 -6.12
CA THR A 171 15.18 -5.35 -5.95
C THR A 171 15.59 -5.87 -7.33
N PRO A 172 16.88 -5.86 -7.69
CA PRO A 172 17.37 -6.48 -8.93
C PRO A 172 16.86 -7.92 -9.07
N VAL A 173 16.58 -8.35 -10.29
CA VAL A 173 15.94 -9.65 -10.58
C VAL A 173 16.63 -10.80 -9.84
N ASN A 174 17.97 -10.85 -9.89
CA ASN A 174 18.80 -11.88 -9.30
C ASN A 174 18.90 -11.83 -7.75
N GLN A 175 18.34 -10.82 -7.10
CA GLN A 175 18.32 -10.66 -5.64
C GLN A 175 16.90 -10.80 -5.06
N ARG A 176 15.88 -11.00 -5.91
CA ARG A 176 14.50 -11.15 -5.45
C ARG A 176 14.33 -12.52 -4.78
N THR A 177 13.67 -12.52 -3.62
CA THR A 177 13.41 -13.74 -2.86
C THR A 177 11.97 -14.24 -3.04
N ARG A 178 11.02 -13.34 -3.28
CA ARG A 178 9.57 -13.65 -3.31
C ARG A 178 8.85 -13.03 -4.52
N GLY A 179 9.53 -12.92 -5.67
CA GLY A 179 8.93 -12.39 -6.91
C GLY A 179 9.02 -10.86 -7.08
N TYR A 180 8.37 -10.32 -8.11
CA TYR A 180 8.40 -8.91 -8.49
C TYR A 180 7.38 -8.07 -7.71
N TYR A 181 6.12 -8.51 -7.69
CA TYR A 181 4.97 -7.84 -7.07
C TYR A 181 4.24 -8.81 -6.13
N SER A 182 5.01 -9.42 -5.21
CA SER A 182 4.53 -10.39 -4.24
C SER A 182 3.35 -9.86 -3.42
N LEU A 183 2.19 -10.50 -3.52
CA LEU A 183 0.97 -10.19 -2.78
C LEU A 183 0.84 -11.17 -1.60
N PRO A 184 0.85 -10.71 -0.35
CA PRO A 184 0.50 -11.56 0.78
C PRO A 184 -0.97 -11.97 0.73
N LEU A 185 -1.26 -13.23 1.05
CA LEU A 185 -2.60 -13.72 1.29
C LEU A 185 -2.95 -13.44 2.75
N LEU A 186 -3.98 -12.64 3.03
CA LEU A 186 -4.60 -12.57 4.34
C LEU A 186 -5.65 -13.69 4.41
N GLN A 187 -5.63 -14.50 5.46
CA GLN A 187 -6.64 -15.51 5.76
C GLN A 187 -6.91 -15.52 7.26
N ASP A 188 -8.15 -15.23 7.66
CA ASP A 188 -8.64 -15.34 9.05
C ASP A 188 -7.70 -14.68 10.08
N ALA A 189 -7.29 -13.43 9.79
CA ALA A 189 -6.33 -12.61 10.55
C ALA A 189 -4.87 -13.11 10.58
N THR A 190 -4.51 -14.08 9.75
CA THR A 190 -3.13 -14.54 9.53
C THR A 190 -2.66 -14.26 8.11
N ILE A 191 -1.35 -14.33 7.88
CA ILE A 191 -0.77 -14.22 6.53
C ILE A 191 -0.04 -15.51 6.21
N PRO A 192 -0.74 -16.55 5.70
CA PRO A 192 -0.15 -17.87 5.53
C PRO A 192 0.72 -18.04 4.28
N ALA A 193 0.61 -17.15 3.29
CA ALA A 193 1.30 -17.30 2.02
C ALA A 193 1.54 -15.97 1.30
N ARG A 194 2.36 -16.01 0.26
CA ARG A 194 2.53 -14.92 -0.72
C ARG A 194 2.45 -15.49 -2.13
N VAL A 195 1.88 -14.72 -3.05
CA VAL A 195 1.80 -15.07 -4.47
C VAL A 195 2.30 -13.91 -5.33
N ASP A 196 3.07 -14.20 -6.36
CA ASP A 196 3.43 -13.24 -7.40
C ASP A 196 2.53 -13.47 -8.61
N LEU A 197 1.88 -12.41 -9.07
CA LEU A 197 0.85 -12.48 -10.11
C LEU A 197 1.18 -11.53 -11.26
N ALA A 198 0.87 -11.99 -12.47
CA ALA A 198 0.90 -11.17 -13.67
C ALA A 198 -0.38 -11.36 -14.48
N LEU A 199 -1.00 -10.26 -14.92
CA LEU A 199 -2.15 -10.33 -15.82
C LEU A 199 -1.69 -10.15 -17.27
N ASN A 200 -1.81 -11.22 -18.06
CA ASN A 200 -1.67 -11.11 -19.51
C ASN A 200 -2.98 -10.57 -20.11
N ARG A 201 -3.02 -9.26 -20.37
CA ARG A 201 -4.21 -8.60 -20.92
C ARG A 201 -4.59 -9.03 -22.33
N LYS A 202 -3.64 -9.54 -23.12
CA LYS A 202 -3.93 -9.99 -24.50
C LYS A 202 -4.69 -11.32 -24.51
N THR A 203 -4.34 -12.22 -23.60
CA THR A 203 -4.97 -13.53 -23.47
C THR A 203 -6.02 -13.59 -22.37
N GLN A 204 -6.18 -12.50 -21.60
CA GLN A 204 -7.01 -12.43 -20.39
C GLN A 204 -6.68 -13.55 -19.40
N THR A 205 -5.38 -13.80 -19.20
CA THR A 205 -4.92 -14.88 -18.31
C THR A 205 -4.27 -14.28 -17.07
N LEU A 206 -4.73 -14.69 -15.89
CA LEU A 206 -4.02 -14.43 -14.64
C LEU A 206 -2.94 -15.50 -14.46
N GLN A 207 -1.68 -15.08 -14.51
CA GLN A 207 -0.53 -15.96 -14.39
C GLN A 207 0.00 -15.90 -12.97
N VAL A 208 0.10 -17.07 -12.33
CA VAL A 208 0.86 -17.27 -11.10
C VAL A 208 2.32 -17.44 -11.49
N THR A 209 3.13 -16.44 -11.16
CA THR A 209 4.56 -16.38 -11.51
C THR A 209 5.47 -16.79 -10.36
N GLY A 210 4.92 -17.08 -9.18
CA GLY A 210 5.61 -17.62 -8.01
C GLY A 210 4.67 -17.69 -6.80
N ALA A 211 4.86 -18.64 -5.88
CA ALA A 211 4.04 -18.74 -4.68
C ALA A 211 4.78 -19.44 -3.53
N TRP A 212 4.65 -18.91 -2.32
CA TRP A 212 5.40 -19.35 -1.15
C TRP A 212 4.50 -19.41 0.09
N TYR A 213 4.75 -20.37 0.96
CA TYR A 213 4.14 -20.40 2.29
C TYR A 213 4.96 -19.51 3.25
N GLU A 214 4.28 -18.93 4.22
CA GLU A 214 4.97 -18.47 5.43
C GLU A 214 5.25 -19.69 6.35
N PRO A 215 6.27 -19.61 7.22
CA PRO A 215 6.66 -20.75 8.05
C PRO A 215 5.50 -21.32 8.87
N GLY A 216 5.26 -22.64 8.72
CA GLY A 216 4.20 -23.36 9.43
C GLY A 216 2.82 -23.35 8.76
N TYR A 217 2.70 -22.79 7.55
CA TYR A 217 1.42 -22.65 6.83
C TYR A 217 1.27 -23.50 5.56
N GLU A 218 2.13 -24.49 5.36
CA GLU A 218 1.94 -25.55 4.36
C GLU A 218 0.80 -26.47 4.81
N LEU A 219 -0.43 -26.05 4.52
CA LEU A 219 -1.67 -26.64 5.00
C LEU A 219 -2.72 -26.65 3.87
N ASP A 220 -3.57 -27.68 3.82
CA ASP A 220 -4.66 -27.77 2.85
C ASP A 220 -5.61 -26.57 2.92
N SER A 221 -5.77 -25.95 4.10
CA SER A 221 -6.58 -24.74 4.27
C SER A 221 -5.98 -23.52 3.58
N THR A 222 -4.64 -23.42 3.56
CA THR A 222 -3.91 -22.36 2.85
C THR A 222 -4.06 -22.56 1.35
N ASP A 223 -3.97 -23.79 0.87
CA ASP A 223 -4.13 -24.12 -0.55
C ASP A 223 -5.52 -23.74 -1.05
N ARG A 224 -6.57 -24.17 -0.34
CA ARG A 224 -7.96 -23.78 -0.67
C ARG A 224 -8.16 -22.27 -0.68
N ALA A 225 -7.56 -21.55 0.29
CA ALA A 225 -7.63 -20.10 0.34
C ALA A 225 -6.92 -19.45 -0.86
N LEU A 226 -5.73 -19.92 -1.23
CA LEU A 226 -5.02 -19.48 -2.44
C LEU A 226 -5.86 -19.72 -3.69
N GLY A 227 -6.40 -20.93 -3.88
CA GLY A 227 -7.24 -21.27 -5.04
C GLY A 227 -8.46 -20.35 -5.17
N SER A 228 -9.26 -20.28 -4.10
CA SER A 228 -10.49 -19.45 -4.09
C SER A 228 -10.21 -17.95 -4.30
N GLU A 229 -9.14 -17.42 -3.73
CA GLU A 229 -8.81 -16.01 -3.89
C GLU A 229 -8.16 -15.69 -5.25
N LEU A 230 -7.44 -16.65 -5.86
CA LEU A 230 -7.00 -16.54 -7.25
C LEU A 230 -8.19 -16.46 -8.22
N GLU A 231 -9.24 -17.26 -8.00
CA GLU A 231 -10.48 -17.18 -8.79
C GLU A 231 -11.18 -15.84 -8.62
N ARG A 232 -11.30 -15.35 -7.38
CA ARG A 232 -11.88 -14.03 -7.09
C ARG A 232 -11.08 -12.92 -7.78
N MET A 233 -9.75 -12.95 -7.65
CA MET A 233 -8.84 -11.99 -8.28
C MET A 233 -8.94 -12.05 -9.81
N ALA A 234 -8.99 -13.24 -10.40
CA ALA A 234 -9.16 -13.42 -11.84
C ALA A 234 -10.48 -12.79 -12.32
N GLY A 235 -11.59 -13.07 -11.62
CA GLY A 235 -12.89 -12.46 -11.90
C GLY A 235 -12.87 -10.95 -11.80
N TRP A 236 -12.28 -10.39 -10.74
CA TRP A 236 -12.13 -8.94 -10.55
C TRP A 236 -11.30 -8.28 -11.66
N LEU A 237 -10.25 -8.95 -12.13
CA LEU A 237 -9.38 -8.46 -13.20
C LEU A 237 -9.92 -8.71 -14.62
N GLY A 238 -11.04 -9.41 -14.76
CA GLY A 238 -11.60 -9.80 -16.05
C GLY A 238 -10.76 -10.84 -16.80
N ALA A 239 -10.01 -11.66 -16.07
CA ALA A 239 -9.31 -12.81 -16.62
C ALA A 239 -10.28 -13.99 -16.82
N THR A 240 -10.11 -14.71 -17.93
CA THR A 240 -10.93 -15.87 -18.31
C THR A 240 -10.26 -17.20 -17.98
N SER A 241 -8.99 -17.16 -17.57
CA SER A 241 -8.20 -18.33 -17.22
C SER A 241 -7.14 -17.99 -16.19
N ILE A 242 -6.74 -18.99 -15.41
CA ILE A 242 -5.63 -18.91 -14.46
C ILE A 242 -4.60 -19.95 -14.90
N THR A 243 -3.33 -19.56 -14.96
CA THR A 243 -2.23 -20.49 -15.27
C THR A 243 -1.09 -20.32 -14.31
N VAL A 244 -0.27 -21.35 -14.16
CA VAL A 244 1.02 -21.29 -13.45
C VAL A 244 2.11 -21.32 -14.50
N THR A 245 3.10 -20.41 -14.43
CA THR A 245 4.22 -20.43 -15.37
C THR A 245 5.14 -21.64 -15.11
N ASP A 246 5.74 -22.20 -16.16
CA ASP A 246 6.54 -23.44 -16.07
C ASP A 246 7.63 -23.37 -15.00
N ASP A 247 8.33 -22.23 -14.89
CA ASP A 247 9.42 -21.99 -13.94
C ASP A 247 8.98 -21.19 -12.70
N ALA A 248 7.69 -21.19 -12.35
CA ALA A 248 7.21 -20.48 -11.16
C ALA A 248 7.92 -21.00 -9.89
N PRO A 249 8.70 -20.16 -9.18
CA PRO A 249 9.39 -20.58 -7.98
C PRO A 249 8.45 -20.64 -6.77
N GLY A 250 8.87 -21.43 -5.78
CA GLY A 250 8.27 -21.47 -4.45
C GLY A 250 7.42 -22.71 -4.18
N GLU A 251 7.42 -23.11 -2.92
CA GLU A 251 6.85 -24.36 -2.41
C GLU A 251 5.32 -24.43 -2.50
N ALA A 252 4.62 -23.30 -2.50
CA ALA A 252 3.15 -23.26 -2.55
C ALA A 252 2.58 -23.47 -3.97
N ILE A 253 3.44 -23.57 -4.98
CA ILE A 253 3.01 -23.79 -6.37
C ILE A 253 2.27 -25.11 -6.54
N ASN A 254 2.70 -26.17 -5.86
CA ASN A 254 2.04 -27.48 -5.96
C ASN A 254 0.64 -27.44 -5.34
N GLY A 255 0.49 -26.75 -4.20
CA GLY A 255 -0.78 -26.49 -3.56
C GLY A 255 -1.75 -25.76 -4.51
N ILE A 256 -1.31 -24.68 -5.14
CA ILE A 256 -2.10 -23.95 -6.15
C ILE A 256 -2.49 -24.85 -7.34
N LYS A 257 -1.54 -25.61 -7.90
CA LYS A 257 -1.82 -26.52 -9.02
C LYS A 257 -2.86 -27.58 -8.66
N SER A 258 -2.88 -28.07 -7.41
CA SER A 258 -3.90 -29.01 -6.96
C SER A 258 -5.30 -28.39 -7.01
N GLN A 259 -5.43 -27.12 -6.59
CA GLN A 259 -6.71 -26.42 -6.55
C GLN A 259 -7.22 -26.05 -7.94
N LEU A 260 -6.34 -25.64 -8.87
CA LEU A 260 -6.74 -25.25 -10.23
C LEU A 260 -7.15 -26.43 -11.12
N ASN A 261 -6.82 -27.66 -10.72
CA ASN A 261 -7.18 -28.89 -11.45
C ASN A 261 -8.32 -29.67 -10.79
N SER A 262 -8.86 -29.18 -9.66
CA SER A 262 -9.98 -29.78 -8.92
C SER A 262 -11.32 -29.26 -9.43
#